data_AF-A0A2E2MB28-F1
#
_entry.id   AF-A0A2E2MB28-F1
#
_cell.length_a   1.000
_cell.length_b   1.000
_cell.length_c   1.000
_cell.angle_alpha   90.00
_cell.angle_beta   90.00
_cell.angle_gamma   90.00
#
_symmetry.space_group_name_H-M   'P 1'
#
loop_
_entity.id
_entity.type
_entity.pdbx_description
1 polymer ?
#
loop_
_entity_poly.entity_id
_entity_poly.type
_entity_poly.pdbx_seq_one_letter_code
_entity_poly.pdbx_strand_id
1 'polypeptide(L)'
;MPTSAATVAVPKGNRHAEQPPIPGASKRRTQALKTSFDKKYEKIRDLIAGDQRLKSKIRKAAGQFGIDPIHIVGALVGEHTYNVDAYDQLQTYYVKAISYAGERFRFEYKGERVSDFVQRPQFQRCDAYSDSRALWSCREEVWDAVFRGKSVDGTRYPNDRFNSVFFEPFYAGQTFGLGQLSPLTALMNADRAEKVAGIKQISVDNAAGVYEAIMDPDSTLAYMAAAIRSDIDDYRSIAGFDISTNPGITATLYNVGEATARARKLARINGRKGGKQLPEENYYGWLVNAHEDELRAIIGR
;
A
#
# COMPACT_ATOMS: atom_id res chain seq x y z
N MET A 1 14.73 -29.98 -14.13
CA MET A 1 14.19 -29.00 -13.17
C MET A 1 14.93 -27.69 -13.40
N PRO A 2 14.26 -26.55 -13.61
CA PRO A 2 14.97 -25.29 -13.72
C PRO A 2 15.59 -24.99 -12.36
N THR A 3 16.88 -24.69 -12.34
CA THR A 3 17.64 -24.29 -11.16
C THR A 3 16.95 -23.09 -10.53
N SER A 4 16.43 -23.24 -9.31
CA SER A 4 15.91 -22.08 -8.55
C SER A 4 17.08 -21.13 -8.36
N ALA A 5 17.08 -19.99 -9.07
CA ALA A 5 18.07 -18.95 -8.83
C ALA A 5 17.99 -18.55 -7.35
N ALA A 6 19.14 -18.49 -6.68
CA ALA A 6 19.19 -18.07 -5.28
C ALA A 6 18.62 -16.65 -5.16
N THR A 7 17.68 -16.45 -4.23
CA THR A 7 17.12 -15.14 -3.94
C THR A 7 18.22 -14.20 -3.43
N VAL A 8 18.34 -13.03 -4.02
CA VAL A 8 19.34 -12.02 -3.64
C VAL A 8 18.79 -11.19 -2.50
N ALA A 9 19.46 -11.21 -1.34
CA ALA A 9 19.12 -10.33 -0.23
C ALA A 9 19.43 -8.87 -0.58
N VAL A 10 18.44 -7.99 -0.43
CA VAL A 10 18.62 -6.56 -0.65
C VAL A 10 19.30 -5.94 0.58
N PRO A 11 20.48 -5.32 0.45
CA PRO A 11 21.20 -4.78 1.60
C PRO A 11 20.39 -3.69 2.30
N LYS A 12 20.56 -3.56 3.61
CA LYS A 12 19.96 -2.49 4.42
C LYS A 12 20.38 -1.09 3.97
N GLY A 13 19.61 -0.09 4.38
CA GLY A 13 19.90 1.32 4.12
C GLY A 13 19.62 1.76 2.68
N ASN A 14 19.99 3.01 2.39
CA ASN A 14 19.68 3.68 1.14
C ASN A 14 20.59 3.28 -0.02
N ARG A 15 20.03 3.32 -1.22
CA ARG A 15 20.73 3.27 -2.51
C ARG A 15 21.00 4.66 -3.05
N HIS A 16 20.19 5.64 -2.68
CA HIS A 16 20.42 7.05 -2.97
C HIS A 16 21.16 7.74 -1.82
N ALA A 17 22.25 8.44 -2.12
CA ALA A 17 23.03 9.20 -1.13
C ALA A 17 22.22 10.37 -0.54
N GLU A 18 21.33 10.96 -1.35
CA GLU A 18 20.44 12.04 -0.96
C GLU A 18 18.99 11.61 -1.13
N GLN A 19 18.08 12.27 -0.40
CA GLN A 19 16.67 11.96 -0.46
C GLN A 19 16.11 12.21 -1.88
N PRO A 20 15.42 11.22 -2.48
CA PRO A 20 14.73 11.42 -3.75
C PRO A 20 13.70 12.57 -3.69
N PRO A 21 13.34 13.20 -4.83
CA PRO A 21 12.43 14.33 -4.85
C PRO A 21 11.06 14.03 -4.21
N ILE A 22 10.67 14.87 -3.25
CA ILE A 22 9.32 14.81 -2.65
C ILE A 22 8.30 15.43 -3.62
N PRO A 23 7.17 14.75 -3.92
CA PRO A 23 6.14 15.25 -4.80
C PRO A 23 5.56 16.61 -4.35
N GLY A 24 5.26 17.48 -5.33
CA GLY A 24 4.73 18.81 -5.06
C GLY A 24 3.41 18.82 -4.27
N ALA A 25 2.57 17.80 -4.42
CA ALA A 25 1.33 17.66 -3.64
C ALA A 25 1.60 17.53 -2.13
N SER A 26 2.61 16.75 -1.75
CA SER A 26 3.04 16.56 -0.36
C SER A 26 3.60 17.86 0.24
N LYS A 27 4.37 18.62 -0.56
CA LYS A 27 4.88 19.94 -0.18
C LYS A 27 3.73 20.93 0.06
N ARG A 28 2.77 21.01 -0.87
CA ARG A 28 1.59 21.89 -0.75
C ARG A 28 0.73 21.56 0.47
N ARG A 29 0.46 20.28 0.74
CA ARG A 29 -0.28 19.86 1.95
C ARG A 29 0.43 20.28 3.23
N THR A 30 1.73 20.05 3.30
CA THR A 30 2.56 20.39 4.46
C THR A 30 2.58 21.90 4.71
N GLN A 31 2.67 22.70 3.65
CA GLN A 31 2.55 24.16 3.71
C GLN A 31 1.15 24.62 4.15
N ALA A 32 0.08 24.00 3.63
CA ALA A 32 -1.29 24.32 4.02
C ALA A 32 -1.56 24.04 5.51
N LEU A 33 -0.94 22.98 6.05
CA LEU A 33 -0.96 22.64 7.48
C LEU A 33 0.01 23.48 8.33
N LYS A 34 0.72 24.44 7.73
CA LYS A 34 1.69 25.32 8.40
C LYS A 34 2.72 24.56 9.24
N THR A 35 3.18 23.42 8.75
CA THR A 35 4.17 22.55 9.43
C THR A 35 5.35 22.21 8.51
N SER A 36 6.29 21.40 8.98
CA SER A 36 7.42 20.87 8.21
C SER A 36 7.41 19.34 8.22
N PHE A 37 8.14 18.71 7.29
CA PHE A 37 8.28 17.26 7.29
C PHE A 37 8.94 16.76 8.57
N ASP A 38 9.97 17.44 9.07
CA ASP A 38 10.65 17.07 10.32
C ASP A 38 9.69 17.07 11.51
N LYS A 39 8.86 18.13 11.66
CA LYS A 39 7.85 18.18 12.73
C LYS A 39 6.83 17.06 12.62
N LYS A 40 6.44 16.71 11.40
CA LYS A 40 5.49 15.61 11.16
C LYS A 40 6.12 14.26 11.49
N TYR A 41 7.38 14.06 11.11
CA TYR A 41 8.18 12.89 11.48
C TYR A 41 8.29 12.75 13.00
N GLU A 42 8.71 13.81 13.70
CA GLU A 42 8.81 13.83 15.17
C GLU A 42 7.48 13.48 15.81
N LYS A 43 6.37 14.03 15.32
CA LYS A 43 5.03 13.77 15.85
C LYS A 43 4.61 12.31 15.76
N ILE A 44 4.78 11.65 14.59
CA ILE A 44 4.45 10.23 14.46
C ILE A 44 5.42 9.34 15.24
N ARG A 45 6.71 9.70 15.24
CA ARG A 45 7.75 9.02 16.02
C ARG A 45 7.38 9.03 17.51
N ASP A 46 7.08 10.19 18.06
CA ASP A 46 6.77 10.37 19.49
C ASP A 46 5.45 9.69 19.87
N LEU A 47 4.46 9.71 18.97
CA LEU A 47 3.21 8.96 19.15
C LEU A 47 3.47 7.46 19.29
N ILE A 48 4.26 6.86 18.40
CA ILE A 48 4.60 5.43 18.49
C ILE A 48 5.45 5.17 19.75
N ALA A 49 6.39 6.06 20.08
CA ALA A 49 7.22 5.92 21.27
C ALA A 49 6.41 5.92 22.56
N GLY A 50 5.43 6.82 22.69
CA GLY A 50 4.59 7.01 23.86
C GLY A 50 3.47 5.98 24.02
N ASP A 51 2.96 5.41 22.92
CA ASP A 51 1.80 4.50 22.96
C ASP A 51 2.22 3.02 23.02
N GLN A 52 2.25 2.46 24.23
CA GLN A 52 2.56 1.04 24.46
C GLN A 52 1.49 0.10 23.87
N ARG A 53 0.23 0.53 23.82
CA ARG A 53 -0.86 -0.28 23.25
C ARG A 53 -0.69 -0.38 21.74
N LEU A 54 -0.39 0.74 21.07
CA LEU A 54 -0.09 0.76 19.65
C LEU A 54 1.12 -0.13 19.33
N LYS A 55 2.24 0.03 20.05
CA LYS A 55 3.43 -0.82 19.84
C LYS A 55 3.11 -2.30 20.01
N SER A 56 2.34 -2.68 21.03
CA SER A 56 1.89 -4.05 21.24
C SER A 56 1.07 -4.58 20.06
N LYS A 57 0.12 -3.77 19.55
CA LYS A 57 -0.68 -4.12 18.37
C LYS A 57 0.17 -4.26 17.10
N ILE A 58 1.12 -3.35 16.88
CA ILE A 58 2.07 -3.42 15.75
C ILE A 58 2.89 -4.71 15.82
N ARG A 59 3.49 -5.03 16.97
CA ARG A 59 4.28 -6.26 17.14
C ARG A 59 3.43 -7.51 16.95
N LYS A 60 2.20 -7.51 17.49
CA LYS A 60 1.25 -8.62 17.32
C LYS A 60 0.93 -8.85 15.84
N ALA A 61 0.53 -7.80 15.13
CA ALA A 61 0.23 -7.89 13.70
C ALA A 61 1.47 -8.37 12.93
N ALA A 62 2.63 -7.73 13.11
CA ALA A 62 3.87 -8.12 12.46
C ALA A 62 4.22 -9.60 12.70
N GLY A 63 4.10 -10.06 13.95
CA GLY A 63 4.32 -11.45 14.34
C GLY A 63 3.38 -12.44 13.66
N GLN A 64 2.08 -12.12 13.55
CA GLN A 64 1.11 -12.97 12.86
C GLN A 64 1.47 -13.18 11.38
N PHE A 65 1.98 -12.15 10.69
CA PHE A 65 2.36 -12.23 9.28
C PHE A 65 3.83 -12.60 9.05
N GLY A 66 4.60 -12.84 10.12
CA GLY A 66 6.02 -13.20 10.04
C GLY A 66 6.87 -12.13 9.36
N ILE A 67 6.65 -10.85 9.71
CA ILE A 67 7.44 -9.70 9.27
C ILE A 67 8.05 -8.99 10.48
N ASP A 68 9.16 -8.29 10.29
CA ASP A 68 9.74 -7.43 11.32
C ASP A 68 8.81 -6.21 11.58
N PRO A 69 8.46 -5.88 12.84
CA PRO A 69 7.63 -4.73 13.19
C PRO A 69 8.07 -3.40 12.56
N ILE A 70 9.36 -3.25 12.27
CA ILE A 70 9.91 -2.06 11.61
C ILE A 70 9.26 -1.77 10.26
N HIS A 71 8.74 -2.77 9.54
CA HIS A 71 8.10 -2.53 8.24
C HIS A 71 6.75 -1.81 8.39
N ILE A 72 5.96 -2.18 9.42
CA ILE A 72 4.72 -1.49 9.73
C ILE A 72 5.03 -0.07 10.22
N VAL A 73 6.03 0.08 11.10
CA VAL A 73 6.48 1.39 11.58
C VAL A 73 6.95 2.27 10.42
N GLY A 74 7.74 1.74 9.50
CA GLY A 74 8.21 2.46 8.31
C GLY A 74 7.06 2.95 7.44
N ALA A 75 6.04 2.12 7.21
CA ALA A 75 4.83 2.53 6.50
C ALA A 75 4.10 3.67 7.22
N LEU A 76 3.86 3.55 8.54
CA LEU A 76 3.23 4.62 9.34
C LEU A 76 4.04 5.92 9.29
N VAL A 77 5.34 5.84 9.54
CA VAL A 77 6.22 7.01 9.56
C VAL A 77 6.25 7.71 8.22
N GLY A 78 6.38 6.98 7.11
CA GLY A 78 6.33 7.56 5.78
C GLY A 78 5.01 8.29 5.52
N GLU A 79 3.88 7.61 5.78
CA GLU A 79 2.53 8.13 5.54
C GLU A 79 2.25 9.41 6.33
N HIS A 80 2.53 9.39 7.62
CA HIS A 80 2.30 10.53 8.51
C HIS A 80 3.36 11.63 8.35
N THR A 81 4.52 11.35 7.77
CA THR A 81 5.48 12.40 7.42
C THR A 81 5.05 13.15 6.17
N TYR A 82 4.65 12.47 5.10
CA TYR A 82 4.50 13.12 3.79
C TYR A 82 3.06 13.29 3.29
N ASN A 83 2.12 12.46 3.74
CA ASN A 83 0.75 12.47 3.23
C ASN A 83 -0.25 13.11 4.19
N VAL A 84 -0.24 12.70 5.46
CA VAL A 84 -1.24 13.10 6.47
C VAL A 84 -0.61 13.63 7.75
N ASP A 85 -1.42 14.12 8.69
CA ASP A 85 -0.96 14.52 10.03
C ASP A 85 -1.58 13.57 11.08
N ALA A 86 -0.76 13.11 12.04
CA ALA A 86 -1.02 11.97 12.92
C ALA A 86 -2.17 12.11 13.90
N TYR A 87 -2.63 13.34 14.22
CA TYR A 87 -3.65 13.58 15.25
C TYR A 87 -5.00 14.07 14.72
N ASP A 88 -5.04 14.72 13.54
CA ASP A 88 -6.19 15.55 13.16
C ASP A 88 -7.40 14.78 12.62
N GLN A 89 -7.37 13.45 12.54
CA GLN A 89 -8.35 12.75 11.68
C GLN A 89 -9.07 11.55 12.27
N LEU A 90 -8.86 11.06 13.50
CA LEU A 90 -9.74 9.98 14.01
C LEU A 90 -11.22 10.42 14.02
N GLN A 91 -11.51 11.66 14.44
CA GLN A 91 -12.86 12.24 14.35
C GLN A 91 -13.29 12.49 12.90
N THR A 92 -12.43 13.05 12.03
CA THR A 92 -12.76 13.26 10.62
C THR A 92 -13.02 11.96 9.87
N TYR A 93 -12.28 10.90 10.17
CA TYR A 93 -12.47 9.56 9.60
C TYR A 93 -13.80 8.98 10.02
N TYR A 94 -14.18 9.11 11.30
CA TYR A 94 -15.49 8.65 11.77
C TYR A 94 -16.65 9.41 11.11
N VAL A 95 -16.52 10.74 10.96
CA VAL A 95 -17.50 11.56 10.25
C VAL A 95 -17.59 11.17 8.77
N LYS A 96 -16.45 10.90 8.10
CA LYS A 96 -16.44 10.37 6.73
C LYS A 96 -17.07 8.98 6.64
N ALA A 97 -16.76 8.08 7.57
CA ALA A 97 -17.35 6.74 7.64
C ALA A 97 -18.88 6.81 7.73
N ILE A 98 -19.40 7.68 8.59
CA ILE A 98 -20.84 7.92 8.74
C ILE A 98 -21.44 8.49 7.44
N SER A 99 -20.75 9.43 6.79
CA SER A 99 -21.22 9.94 5.48
C SER A 99 -21.33 8.84 4.43
N TYR A 100 -20.45 7.83 4.48
CA TYR A 100 -20.51 6.67 3.58
C TYR A 100 -21.57 5.64 3.95
N ALA A 101 -22.05 5.61 5.19
CA ALA A 101 -23.11 4.71 5.64
C ALA A 101 -24.52 5.19 5.25
N GLY A 102 -24.70 6.49 5.00
CA GLY A 102 -25.99 7.10 4.65
C GLY A 102 -26.29 7.24 3.16
N GLU A 103 -25.26 7.29 2.30
CA GLU A 103 -25.42 7.34 0.85
C GLU A 103 -25.45 5.94 0.21
N ARG A 104 -25.96 5.82 -1.03
CA ARG A 104 -25.82 4.60 -1.85
C ARG A 104 -24.36 4.46 -2.32
N PHE A 105 -23.44 4.34 -1.37
CA PHE A 105 -22.02 4.32 -1.59
C PHE A 105 -21.57 3.05 -2.33
N ARG A 106 -20.87 3.20 -3.45
CA ARG A 106 -20.37 2.11 -4.30
C ARG A 106 -19.01 2.47 -4.88
N PHE A 107 -18.19 1.46 -5.16
CA PHE A 107 -16.99 1.64 -5.97
C PHE A 107 -17.38 1.64 -7.45
N GLU A 108 -17.31 2.81 -8.08
CA GLU A 108 -17.80 3.01 -9.45
C GLU A 108 -17.03 4.13 -10.16
N TYR A 109 -17.09 4.10 -11.50
CA TYR A 109 -16.61 5.16 -12.36
C TYR A 109 -17.73 5.60 -13.29
N LYS A 110 -18.13 6.88 -13.24
CA LYS A 110 -19.24 7.43 -14.06
C LYS A 110 -20.53 6.60 -13.96
N GLY A 111 -20.86 6.09 -12.78
CA GLY A 111 -22.07 5.29 -12.53
C GLY A 111 -21.96 3.80 -12.89
N GLU A 112 -20.82 3.34 -13.44
CA GLU A 112 -20.56 1.91 -13.68
C GLU A 112 -19.79 1.33 -12.48
N ARG A 113 -20.40 0.36 -11.77
CA ARG A 113 -19.75 -0.29 -10.62
C ARG A 113 -18.52 -1.06 -11.10
N VAL A 114 -17.49 -1.08 -10.27
CA VAL A 114 -16.27 -1.85 -10.57
C VAL A 114 -16.56 -3.34 -10.75
N SER A 115 -17.53 -3.90 -10.01
CA SER A 115 -17.93 -5.31 -10.13
C SER A 115 -18.58 -5.63 -11.48
N ASP A 116 -19.28 -4.67 -12.09
CA ASP A 116 -19.82 -4.79 -13.45
C ASP A 116 -18.71 -4.54 -14.50
N PHE A 117 -17.89 -3.51 -14.30
CA PHE A 117 -16.82 -3.12 -15.23
C PHE A 117 -15.81 -4.26 -15.48
N VAL A 118 -15.44 -5.00 -14.44
CA VAL A 118 -14.49 -6.10 -14.54
C VAL A 118 -15.07 -7.39 -15.16
N GLN A 119 -16.35 -7.40 -15.57
CA GLN A 119 -16.95 -8.51 -16.33
C GLN A 119 -16.67 -8.43 -17.83
N ARG A 120 -16.07 -7.34 -18.31
CA ARG A 120 -15.82 -7.15 -19.74
C ARG A 120 -14.82 -8.20 -20.27
N PRO A 121 -14.89 -8.61 -21.56
CA PRO A 121 -14.04 -9.66 -22.12
C PRO A 121 -12.53 -9.45 -21.92
N GLN A 122 -12.07 -8.20 -21.86
CA GLN A 122 -10.68 -7.84 -21.61
C GLN A 122 -10.15 -8.37 -20.26
N PHE A 123 -11.04 -8.58 -19.27
CA PHE A 123 -10.71 -9.08 -17.94
C PHE A 123 -10.84 -10.59 -17.80
N GLN A 124 -11.36 -11.32 -18.80
CA GLN A 124 -11.64 -12.77 -18.70
C GLN A 124 -10.42 -13.60 -18.27
N ARG A 125 -9.20 -13.17 -18.65
CA ARG A 125 -7.96 -13.83 -18.21
C ARG A 125 -7.74 -13.81 -16.69
N CYS A 126 -8.40 -12.90 -15.98
CA CYS A 126 -8.29 -12.76 -14.54
C CYS A 126 -9.17 -13.77 -13.79
N ASP A 127 -10.12 -14.42 -14.46
CA ASP A 127 -10.98 -15.46 -13.87
C ASP A 127 -10.19 -16.73 -13.49
N ALA A 128 -8.95 -16.85 -13.98
CA ALA A 128 -8.02 -17.91 -13.60
C ALA A 128 -7.51 -17.79 -12.15
N TYR A 129 -7.70 -16.64 -11.48
CA TYR A 129 -7.22 -16.39 -10.13
C TYR A 129 -8.35 -16.43 -9.12
N SER A 130 -8.23 -17.32 -8.13
CA SER A 130 -9.15 -17.39 -7.00
C SER A 130 -8.69 -16.58 -5.79
N ASP A 131 -7.39 -16.28 -5.68
CA ASP A 131 -6.86 -15.48 -4.58
C ASP A 131 -7.02 -13.97 -4.86
N SER A 132 -7.38 -13.23 -3.82
CA SER A 132 -7.68 -11.80 -3.90
C SER A 132 -6.52 -10.98 -4.45
N ARG A 133 -5.28 -11.34 -4.11
CA ARG A 133 -4.07 -10.59 -4.51
C ARG A 133 -3.86 -10.70 -6.02
N ALA A 134 -3.78 -11.91 -6.55
CA ALA A 134 -3.55 -12.14 -7.97
C ALA A 134 -4.74 -11.69 -8.83
N LEU A 135 -5.97 -11.87 -8.36
CA LEU A 135 -7.18 -11.42 -9.06
C LEU A 135 -7.17 -9.90 -9.27
N TRP A 136 -6.99 -9.13 -8.20
CA TRP A 136 -7.00 -7.67 -8.28
C TRP A 136 -5.74 -7.13 -8.97
N SER A 137 -4.55 -7.73 -8.77
CA SER A 137 -3.36 -7.38 -9.56
C SER A 137 -3.57 -7.62 -11.06
N CYS A 138 -4.21 -8.71 -11.46
CA CYS A 138 -4.52 -8.98 -12.87
C CYS A 138 -5.44 -7.89 -13.45
N ARG A 139 -6.44 -7.47 -12.69
CA ARG A 139 -7.38 -6.39 -13.08
C ARG A 139 -6.67 -5.05 -13.23
N GLU A 140 -5.76 -4.69 -12.32
CA GLU A 140 -4.93 -3.49 -12.47
C GLU A 140 -4.08 -3.54 -13.76
N GLU A 141 -3.49 -4.69 -14.06
CA GLU A 141 -2.70 -4.85 -15.29
C GLU A 141 -3.53 -4.75 -16.55
N VAL A 142 -4.75 -5.28 -16.56
CA VAL A 142 -5.69 -5.11 -17.68
C VAL A 142 -6.06 -3.64 -17.83
N TRP A 143 -6.38 -2.96 -16.72
CA TRP A 143 -6.67 -1.53 -16.70
C TRP A 143 -5.54 -0.72 -17.33
N ASP A 144 -4.31 -0.88 -16.84
CA ASP A 144 -3.15 -0.14 -17.34
C ASP A 144 -2.83 -0.46 -18.80
N ALA A 145 -2.97 -1.72 -19.21
CA ALA A 145 -2.64 -2.14 -20.56
C ALA A 145 -3.69 -1.73 -21.59
N VAL A 146 -4.97 -1.71 -21.23
CA VAL A 146 -6.07 -1.61 -22.21
C VAL A 146 -6.89 -0.33 -22.07
N PHE A 147 -7.14 0.13 -20.86
CA PHE A 147 -8.10 1.21 -20.59
C PHE A 147 -7.41 2.54 -20.29
N ARG A 148 -6.40 2.56 -19.42
CA ARG A 148 -5.78 3.80 -18.92
C ARG A 148 -5.32 4.72 -20.04
N GLY A 149 -5.92 5.92 -20.11
CA GLY A 149 -5.61 6.95 -21.10
C GLY A 149 -5.98 6.57 -22.54
N LYS A 150 -6.77 5.52 -22.76
CA LYS A 150 -7.15 4.99 -24.07
C LYS A 150 -8.66 5.11 -24.30
N SER A 151 -9.06 4.89 -25.55
CA SER A 151 -10.48 4.77 -25.92
C SER A 151 -10.80 3.31 -26.20
N VAL A 152 -11.82 2.77 -25.55
CA VAL A 152 -12.29 1.38 -25.74
C VAL A 152 -13.79 1.44 -25.94
N ASP A 153 -14.29 0.80 -27.00
CA ASP A 153 -15.73 0.77 -27.36
C ASP A 153 -16.37 2.17 -27.40
N GLY A 154 -15.68 3.14 -28.00
CA GLY A 154 -16.14 4.53 -28.11
C GLY A 154 -16.04 5.35 -26.81
N THR A 155 -15.66 4.76 -25.69
CA THR A 155 -15.52 5.45 -24.39
C THR A 155 -14.07 5.82 -24.11
N ARG A 156 -13.80 7.10 -23.82
CA ARG A 156 -12.47 7.57 -23.39
C ARG A 156 -12.29 7.41 -21.89
N TYR A 157 -11.23 6.73 -21.48
CA TYR A 157 -10.86 6.50 -20.09
C TYR A 157 -9.75 7.46 -19.62
N PRO A 158 -9.72 7.82 -18.33
CA PRO A 158 -8.74 8.73 -17.76
C PRO A 158 -7.35 8.10 -17.79
N ASN A 159 -6.31 8.94 -17.92
CA ASN A 159 -4.93 8.50 -17.74
C ASN A 159 -4.57 8.47 -16.24
N ASP A 160 -5.26 7.62 -15.49
CA ASP A 160 -5.11 7.49 -14.04
C ASP A 160 -5.13 6.03 -13.60
N ARG A 161 -4.72 5.75 -12.36
CA ARG A 161 -4.62 4.40 -11.79
C ARG A 161 -6.00 3.80 -11.54
N PHE A 162 -6.11 2.47 -11.64
CA PHE A 162 -7.35 1.74 -11.41
C PHE A 162 -7.96 2.05 -10.03
N ASN A 163 -7.10 2.06 -8.98
CA ASN A 163 -7.47 2.48 -7.63
C ASN A 163 -8.13 3.87 -7.61
N SER A 164 -7.50 4.86 -8.22
CA SER A 164 -8.01 6.24 -8.22
C SER A 164 -9.29 6.42 -9.03
N VAL A 165 -9.49 5.60 -10.06
CA VAL A 165 -10.66 5.69 -10.93
C VAL A 165 -11.92 5.07 -10.31
N PHE A 166 -11.78 3.95 -9.60
CA PHE A 166 -12.94 3.19 -9.10
C PHE A 166 -13.10 3.21 -7.57
N PHE A 167 -12.02 3.41 -6.81
CA PHE A 167 -12.01 3.24 -5.35
C PHE A 167 -11.82 4.55 -4.58
N GLU A 168 -11.70 5.68 -5.27
CA GLU A 168 -11.56 7.03 -4.68
C GLU A 168 -12.69 7.99 -5.10
N PRO A 169 -13.98 7.60 -4.96
CA PRO A 169 -15.09 8.28 -5.64
C PRO A 169 -15.40 9.71 -5.19
N PHE A 170 -14.95 10.14 -4.00
CA PHE A 170 -15.24 11.49 -3.49
C PHE A 170 -14.02 12.40 -3.39
N TYR A 171 -12.84 11.83 -3.21
CA TYR A 171 -11.61 12.59 -3.02
C TYR A 171 -10.43 11.81 -3.57
N ALA A 172 -9.84 12.33 -4.64
CA ALA A 172 -8.63 11.76 -5.24
C ALA A 172 -7.51 11.65 -4.19
N GLY A 173 -6.99 10.44 -4.02
CA GLY A 173 -5.86 10.11 -3.15
C GLY A 173 -6.15 10.06 -1.65
N GLN A 174 -7.40 9.83 -1.21
CA GLN A 174 -7.68 9.61 0.21
C GLN A 174 -7.49 8.16 0.64
N THR A 175 -6.66 8.02 1.66
CA THR A 175 -6.37 6.81 2.39
C THR A 175 -6.90 6.95 3.83
N PHE A 176 -7.19 5.83 4.51
CA PHE A 176 -7.97 5.86 5.75
C PHE A 176 -7.34 5.05 6.88
N GLY A 177 -7.74 5.40 8.11
CA GLY A 177 -7.25 4.76 9.32
C GLY A 177 -5.78 5.09 9.61
N LEU A 178 -5.25 4.51 10.70
CA LEU A 178 -3.86 4.75 11.09
C LEU A 178 -2.87 4.39 9.97
N GLY A 179 -3.18 3.32 9.22
CA GLY A 179 -2.35 2.81 8.14
C GLY A 179 -2.43 3.58 6.83
N GLN A 180 -3.40 4.48 6.65
CA GLN A 180 -3.63 5.12 5.35
C GLN A 180 -3.73 4.07 4.21
N LEU A 181 -4.59 3.07 4.37
CA LEU A 181 -4.84 2.08 3.33
C LEU A 181 -5.87 2.57 2.32
N SER A 182 -5.70 2.19 1.05
CA SER A 182 -6.77 2.31 0.05
C SER A 182 -7.73 1.12 0.12
N PRO A 183 -9.00 1.28 -0.29
CA PRO A 183 -9.95 0.16 -0.37
C PRO A 183 -9.43 -1.00 -1.25
N LEU A 184 -8.81 -0.70 -2.39
CA LEU A 184 -8.24 -1.73 -3.26
C LEU A 184 -7.11 -2.49 -2.56
N THR A 185 -6.25 -1.82 -1.81
CA THR A 185 -5.14 -2.49 -1.09
C THR A 185 -5.68 -3.48 -0.05
N ALA A 186 -6.76 -3.11 0.66
CA ALA A 186 -7.42 -4.02 1.58
C ALA A 186 -8.07 -5.20 0.85
N LEU A 187 -8.80 -4.94 -0.25
CA LEU A 187 -9.42 -5.98 -1.07
C LEU A 187 -8.39 -6.95 -1.66
N MET A 188 -7.23 -6.45 -2.11
CA MET A 188 -6.13 -7.29 -2.59
C MET A 188 -5.60 -8.23 -1.51
N ASN A 189 -5.63 -7.82 -0.24
CA ASN A 189 -5.07 -8.57 0.87
C ASN A 189 -6.14 -9.22 1.76
N ALA A 190 -7.41 -9.23 1.33
CA ALA A 190 -8.55 -9.75 2.09
C ALA A 190 -8.35 -11.21 2.50
N ASP A 191 -8.09 -12.11 1.54
CA ASP A 191 -7.97 -13.55 1.82
C ASP A 191 -6.79 -13.84 2.76
N ARG A 192 -5.67 -13.13 2.58
CA ARG A 192 -4.48 -13.31 3.42
C ARG A 192 -4.75 -12.78 4.84
N ALA A 193 -5.42 -11.64 4.97
CA ALA A 193 -5.72 -11.05 6.27
C ALA A 193 -6.76 -11.87 7.03
N GLU A 194 -7.81 -12.36 6.36
CA GLU A 194 -8.78 -13.31 6.95
C GLU A 194 -8.05 -14.57 7.43
N LYS A 195 -7.26 -15.21 6.56
CA LYS A 195 -6.58 -16.47 6.86
C LYS A 195 -5.60 -16.37 8.03
N VAL A 196 -4.85 -15.27 8.14
CA VAL A 196 -3.75 -15.13 9.11
C VAL A 196 -4.21 -14.44 10.40
N ALA A 197 -5.07 -13.42 10.30
CA ALA A 197 -5.50 -12.61 11.43
C ALA A 197 -6.93 -12.90 11.88
N GLY A 198 -7.71 -13.70 11.14
CA GLY A 198 -9.10 -14.04 11.48
C GLY A 198 -10.06 -12.86 11.38
N ILE A 199 -9.71 -11.83 10.59
CA ILE A 199 -10.58 -10.67 10.39
C ILE A 199 -11.71 -11.00 9.40
N LYS A 200 -12.83 -10.29 9.50
CA LYS A 200 -14.00 -10.50 8.64
C LYS A 200 -13.64 -10.22 7.17
N GLN A 201 -14.02 -11.15 6.28
CA GLN A 201 -13.95 -10.99 4.83
C GLN A 201 -14.67 -9.72 4.38
N ILE A 202 -14.02 -8.95 3.52
CA ILE A 202 -14.58 -7.76 2.88
C ILE A 202 -14.92 -8.03 1.42
N SER A 203 -15.88 -7.30 0.87
CA SER A 203 -16.32 -7.45 -0.52
C SER A 203 -16.40 -6.10 -1.22
N VAL A 204 -16.05 -6.11 -2.50
CA VAL A 204 -16.16 -4.92 -3.36
C VAL A 204 -17.61 -4.44 -3.53
N ASP A 205 -18.59 -5.33 -3.38
CA ASP A 205 -20.00 -4.97 -3.46
C ASP A 205 -20.54 -4.37 -2.15
N ASN A 206 -19.74 -4.40 -1.07
CA ASN A 206 -20.05 -3.76 0.21
C ASN A 206 -18.99 -2.70 0.54
N ALA A 207 -19.06 -1.59 -0.18
CA ALA A 207 -18.07 -0.53 -0.07
C ALA A 207 -18.02 0.11 1.34
N ALA A 208 -19.17 0.20 2.02
CA ALA A 208 -19.23 0.65 3.42
C ALA A 208 -18.46 -0.29 4.37
N GLY A 209 -18.64 -1.61 4.22
CA GLY A 209 -17.90 -2.61 5.00
C GLY A 209 -16.39 -2.60 4.74
N VAL A 210 -15.95 -2.28 3.51
CA VAL A 210 -14.53 -2.08 3.22
C VAL A 210 -13.99 -0.87 3.97
N TYR A 211 -14.70 0.26 3.97
CA TYR A 211 -14.26 1.45 4.70
C TYR A 211 -14.22 1.24 6.20
N GLU A 212 -15.25 0.61 6.77
CA GLU A 212 -15.29 0.24 8.18
C GLU A 212 -14.04 -0.58 8.55
N ALA A 213 -13.69 -1.58 7.75
CA ALA A 213 -12.56 -2.46 8.00
C ALA A 213 -11.19 -1.76 7.90
N ILE A 214 -11.01 -0.78 7.00
CA ILE A 214 -9.72 -0.07 6.90
C ILE A 214 -9.59 1.07 7.92
N MET A 215 -10.69 1.53 8.50
CA MET A 215 -10.72 2.55 9.55
C MET A 215 -10.59 1.96 10.96
N ASP A 216 -11.02 0.72 11.18
CA ASP A 216 -10.84 0.04 12.46
C ASP A 216 -9.34 -0.19 12.77
N PRO A 217 -8.84 0.20 13.97
CA PRO A 217 -7.41 0.10 14.30
C PRO A 217 -6.81 -1.30 14.31
N ASP A 218 -7.61 -2.35 14.56
CA ASP A 218 -7.11 -3.71 14.63
C ASP A 218 -7.07 -4.34 13.24
N SER A 219 -8.15 -4.23 12.46
CA SER A 219 -8.14 -4.73 11.09
C SER A 219 -7.23 -3.93 10.17
N THR A 220 -7.09 -2.61 10.36
CA THR A 220 -6.16 -1.79 9.53
C THR A 220 -4.72 -2.28 9.69
N LEU A 221 -4.26 -2.57 10.91
CA LEU A 221 -2.91 -3.10 11.14
C LEU A 221 -2.72 -4.50 10.55
N ALA A 222 -3.76 -5.34 10.57
CA ALA A 222 -3.73 -6.65 9.91
C ALA A 222 -3.61 -6.50 8.38
N TYR A 223 -4.37 -5.60 7.76
CA TYR A 223 -4.25 -5.33 6.33
C TYR A 223 -2.89 -4.73 5.95
N MET A 224 -2.33 -3.84 6.78
CA MET A 224 -0.97 -3.31 6.57
C MET A 224 0.06 -4.43 6.56
N ALA A 225 0.03 -5.29 7.59
CA ALA A 225 0.96 -6.40 7.72
C ALA A 225 0.79 -7.40 6.56
N ALA A 226 -0.44 -7.70 6.16
CA ALA A 226 -0.74 -8.53 5.00
C ALA A 226 -0.17 -7.93 3.70
N ALA A 227 -0.38 -6.64 3.45
CA ALA A 227 0.12 -5.94 2.26
C ALA A 227 1.65 -5.95 2.20
N ILE A 228 2.32 -5.57 3.29
CA ILE A 228 3.78 -5.58 3.38
C ILE A 228 4.33 -7.00 3.15
N ARG A 229 3.69 -8.01 3.77
CA ARG A 229 4.11 -9.39 3.59
C ARG A 229 3.92 -9.85 2.14
N SER A 230 2.83 -9.44 1.49
CA SER A 230 2.58 -9.72 0.07
C SER A 230 3.64 -9.07 -0.83
N ASP A 231 4.02 -7.83 -0.55
CA ASP A 231 5.05 -7.13 -1.31
C ASP A 231 6.43 -7.80 -1.18
N ILE A 232 6.79 -8.28 0.03
CA ILE A 232 8.00 -9.09 0.26
C ILE A 232 7.96 -10.38 -0.57
N ASP A 233 6.83 -11.09 -0.54
CA ASP A 233 6.67 -12.36 -1.26
C ASP A 233 6.68 -12.15 -2.79
N ASP A 234 6.08 -11.07 -3.29
CA ASP A 234 6.06 -10.71 -4.71
C ASP A 234 7.48 -10.44 -5.21
N TYR A 235 8.27 -9.63 -4.48
CA TYR A 235 9.66 -9.36 -4.86
C TYR A 235 10.54 -10.62 -4.81
N ARG A 236 10.33 -11.47 -3.80
CA ARG A 236 11.08 -12.73 -3.67
C ARG A 236 10.77 -13.69 -4.80
N SER A 237 9.48 -13.90 -5.11
CA SER A 237 9.02 -14.90 -6.07
C SER A 237 9.12 -14.45 -7.54
N ILE A 238 8.89 -13.16 -7.81
CA ILE A 238 8.84 -12.63 -9.19
C ILE A 238 10.19 -12.06 -9.60
N ALA A 239 10.81 -11.25 -8.73
CA ALA A 239 12.03 -10.52 -9.04
C ALA A 239 13.30 -11.20 -8.51
N GLY A 240 13.17 -12.25 -7.70
CA GLY A 240 14.31 -12.95 -7.10
C GLY A 240 15.02 -12.13 -6.01
N PHE A 241 14.34 -11.15 -5.40
CA PHE A 241 14.91 -10.28 -4.36
C PHE A 241 14.22 -10.47 -3.02
N ASP A 242 15.01 -10.74 -1.99
CA ASP A 242 14.52 -10.70 -0.62
C ASP A 242 14.67 -9.28 -0.05
N ILE A 243 13.54 -8.58 0.07
CA ILE A 243 13.45 -7.22 0.62
C ILE A 243 13.08 -7.20 2.11
N SER A 244 12.94 -8.36 2.77
CA SER A 244 12.51 -8.47 4.17
C SER A 244 13.47 -7.86 5.19
N THR A 245 14.68 -7.50 4.78
CA THR A 245 15.65 -6.83 5.66
C THR A 245 15.76 -5.33 5.43
N ASN A 246 15.09 -4.77 4.41
CA ASN A 246 15.18 -3.35 4.07
C ASN A 246 13.80 -2.67 4.20
N PRO A 247 13.51 -2.01 5.34
CA PRO A 247 12.21 -1.38 5.58
C PRO A 247 11.94 -0.19 4.65
N GLY A 248 12.98 0.47 4.14
CA GLY A 248 12.80 1.53 3.15
C GLY A 248 12.21 1.02 1.83
N ILE A 249 12.59 -0.17 1.37
CA ILE A 249 12.00 -0.74 0.16
C ILE A 249 10.53 -1.10 0.38
N THR A 250 10.18 -1.72 1.50
CA THR A 250 8.77 -2.00 1.80
C THR A 250 7.95 -0.72 2.00
N ALA A 251 8.49 0.31 2.65
CA ALA A 251 7.82 1.60 2.81
C ALA A 251 7.64 2.33 1.46
N THR A 252 8.60 2.17 0.55
CA THR A 252 8.48 2.65 -0.83
C THR A 252 7.30 1.98 -1.51
N LEU A 253 7.21 0.65 -1.46
CA LEU A 253 6.12 -0.12 -2.06
C LEU A 253 4.77 0.22 -1.45
N TYR A 254 4.72 0.39 -0.14
CA TYR A 254 3.52 0.83 0.57
C TYR A 254 3.02 2.18 0.05
N ASN A 255 3.93 3.13 -0.20
CA ASN A 255 3.58 4.44 -0.74
C ASN A 255 3.11 4.40 -2.19
N VAL A 256 3.77 3.61 -3.04
CA VAL A 256 3.55 3.67 -4.49
C VAL A 256 2.56 2.62 -5.01
N GLY A 257 2.29 1.57 -4.25
CA GLY A 257 1.46 0.43 -4.65
C GLY A 257 2.05 -0.39 -5.80
N GLU A 258 1.21 -1.25 -6.40
CA GLU A 258 1.52 -2.02 -7.62
C GLU A 258 2.78 -2.91 -7.50
N ALA A 259 3.07 -3.48 -6.32
CA ALA A 259 4.31 -4.23 -6.09
C ALA A 259 4.51 -5.41 -7.06
N THR A 260 3.45 -6.14 -7.40
CA THR A 260 3.47 -7.21 -8.41
C THR A 260 3.99 -6.71 -9.77
N ALA A 261 3.43 -5.60 -10.28
CA ALA A 261 3.81 -5.03 -11.57
C ALA A 261 5.25 -4.50 -11.54
N ARG A 262 5.66 -3.89 -10.41
CA ARG A 262 7.03 -3.40 -10.20
C ARG A 262 8.05 -4.53 -10.13
N ALA A 263 7.73 -5.62 -9.42
CA ALA A 263 8.56 -6.80 -9.37
C ALA A 263 8.72 -7.44 -10.76
N ARG A 264 7.63 -7.55 -11.54
CA ARG A 264 7.68 -8.04 -12.94
C ARG A 264 8.54 -7.14 -13.83
N LYS A 265 8.45 -5.82 -13.66
CA LYS A 265 9.29 -4.86 -14.39
C LYS A 265 10.77 -5.05 -14.03
N LEU A 266 11.09 -5.17 -12.76
CA LEU A 266 12.46 -5.39 -12.29
C LEU A 266 13.03 -6.73 -12.79
N ALA A 267 12.24 -7.81 -12.70
CA ALA A 267 12.60 -9.12 -13.23
C ALA A 267 12.92 -9.06 -14.73
N ARG A 268 12.11 -8.33 -15.52
CA ARG A 268 12.33 -8.15 -16.96
C ARG A 268 13.59 -7.35 -17.26
N ILE A 269 13.91 -6.33 -16.47
CA ILE A 269 15.15 -5.55 -16.61
C ILE A 269 16.35 -6.45 -16.32
N ASN A 270 16.29 -7.23 -15.23
CA ASN A 270 17.40 -8.08 -14.80
C ASN A 270 17.56 -9.37 -15.61
N GLY A 271 16.51 -9.84 -16.28
CA GLY A 271 16.60 -10.95 -17.23
C GLY A 271 17.33 -10.60 -18.54
N ARG A 272 17.62 -9.32 -18.80
CA ARG A 272 18.44 -8.89 -19.95
C ARG A 272 19.92 -9.07 -19.63
N LYS A 273 20.74 -9.30 -20.67
CA LYS A 273 22.20 -9.47 -20.52
C LYS A 273 22.81 -8.27 -19.78
N GLY A 274 23.40 -8.52 -18.61
CA GLY A 274 24.03 -7.50 -17.77
C GLY A 274 23.10 -6.83 -16.74
N GLY A 275 21.83 -7.21 -16.65
CA GLY A 275 20.90 -6.66 -15.68
C GLY A 275 21.25 -7.05 -14.24
N LYS A 276 21.49 -6.05 -13.39
CA LYS A 276 21.85 -6.21 -11.96
C LYS A 276 21.21 -5.13 -11.09
N GLN A 277 20.07 -4.58 -11.51
CA GLN A 277 19.43 -3.50 -10.78
C GLN A 277 18.83 -4.02 -9.48
N LEU A 278 19.15 -3.38 -8.37
CA LEU A 278 18.51 -3.62 -7.09
C LEU A 278 17.20 -2.80 -6.99
N PRO A 279 16.24 -3.21 -6.15
CA PRO A 279 15.17 -2.31 -5.73
C PRO A 279 15.75 -1.03 -5.12
N GLU A 280 15.14 0.11 -5.45
CA GLU A 280 15.54 1.44 -5.00
C GLU A 280 14.39 2.09 -4.24
N GLU A 281 14.72 2.79 -3.17
CA GLU A 281 13.75 3.53 -2.37
C GLU A 281 13.29 4.84 -3.04
N ASN A 282 12.05 5.23 -2.79
CA ASN A 282 11.62 6.61 -3.03
C ASN A 282 11.86 7.47 -1.76
N TYR A 283 11.37 8.70 -1.77
CA TYR A 283 11.47 9.63 -0.63
C TYR A 283 10.89 9.07 0.69
N TYR A 284 9.88 8.18 0.66
CA TYR A 284 9.39 7.47 1.85
C TYR A 284 10.44 6.51 2.37
N GLY A 285 10.86 5.59 1.51
CA GLY A 285 11.81 4.56 1.91
C GLY A 285 13.13 5.15 2.35
N TRP A 286 13.55 6.24 1.72
CA TRP A 286 14.75 6.96 2.08
C TRP A 286 14.72 7.49 3.50
N LEU A 287 13.61 8.13 3.89
CA LEU A 287 13.38 8.61 5.26
C LEU A 287 13.44 7.46 6.26
N VAL A 288 12.72 6.36 5.96
CA VAL A 288 12.63 5.20 6.86
C VAL A 288 14.01 4.59 7.10
N ASN A 289 14.80 4.41 6.05
CA ASN A 289 16.16 3.88 6.17
C ASN A 289 17.11 4.87 6.88
N ALA A 290 16.96 6.17 6.65
CA ALA A 290 17.77 7.19 7.30
C ALA A 290 17.54 7.23 8.83
N HIS A 291 16.33 6.87 9.27
CA HIS A 291 15.93 6.82 10.68
C HIS A 291 15.76 5.38 11.22
N GLU A 292 16.26 4.35 10.52
CA GLU A 292 15.97 2.95 10.87
C GLU A 292 16.37 2.62 12.31
N ASP A 293 17.56 3.06 12.74
CA ASP A 293 18.09 2.78 14.09
C ASP A 293 17.22 3.41 15.20
N GLU A 294 16.79 4.66 14.99
CA GLU A 294 15.90 5.38 15.91
C GLU A 294 14.53 4.69 16.01
N LEU A 295 13.93 4.36 14.87
CA LEU A 295 12.63 3.70 14.81
C LEU A 295 12.67 2.28 15.41
N ARG A 296 13.77 1.55 15.22
CA ARG A 296 14.00 0.25 15.86
C ARG A 296 14.11 0.36 17.37
N ALA A 297 14.79 1.38 17.89
CA ALA A 297 14.88 1.62 19.33
C ALA A 297 13.49 1.90 19.94
N ILE A 298 12.61 2.58 19.19
CA ILE A 298 11.24 2.90 19.61
C ILE A 298 10.34 1.66 19.62
N ILE A 299 10.29 0.92 18.53
CA ILE A 299 9.39 -0.23 18.40
C ILE A 299 9.89 -1.42 19.20
N GLY A 300 11.18 -1.49 19.55
CA GLY A 300 11.77 -2.65 20.22
C GLY A 300 11.78 -3.89 19.32
N ARG A 301 12.54 -4.90 19.73
CA ARG A 301 12.53 -6.21 19.04
C ARG A 301 11.20 -6.92 19.25
#